data_AF-A0A531JU94-F1
#
_entry.id   AF-A0A531JU94-F1
#
_cell.length_a   1.000
_cell.length_b   1.000
_cell.length_c   1.000
_cell.angle_alpha   90.00
_cell.angle_beta   90.00
_cell.angle_gamma   90.00
#
_symmetry.space_group_name_H-M   'P 1'
#
loop_
_entity.id
_entity.type
_entity.pdbx_description
1 polymer ?
#
loop_
_entity_poly.entity_id
_entity_poly.type
_entity_poly.pdbx_seq_one_letter_code
_entity_poly.pdbx_strand_id
1 'polypeptide(L)'
;LNPVHRIIKQIAEPCMLKLGMSRGEAIARAKELLGLVGIPADRGSAYPHELSGGMRQRVMIAMALACRPSIVIGDEPTTALDVITQAQILKLLGGLRSQLNLALILITHDLSVVAECCDRVMIMY
;
A
#
# COMPACT_ATOMS: atom_id res chain seq x y z
N LEU A 1 2.42 -5.15 -9.15
CA LEU A 1 1.55 -6.35 -9.02
C LEU A 1 1.81 -7.31 -10.16
N ASN A 2 1.93 -8.60 -9.87
CA ASN A 2 2.01 -9.65 -10.88
C ASN A 2 0.62 -9.92 -11.48
N PRO A 3 0.40 -9.72 -12.79
CA PRO A 3 -0.92 -9.80 -13.42
C PRO A 3 -1.52 -11.21 -13.43
N VAL A 4 -0.69 -12.26 -13.34
CA VAL A 4 -1.15 -13.67 -13.38
C VAL A 4 -1.41 -14.28 -12.01
N HIS A 5 -1.36 -13.47 -10.95
CA HIS A 5 -1.62 -13.91 -9.58
C HIS A 5 -2.74 -13.10 -8.94
N ARG A 6 -3.62 -13.81 -8.21
CA ARG A 6 -4.64 -13.16 -7.38
C ARG A 6 -3.98 -12.30 -6.31
N ILE A 7 -4.59 -11.16 -5.98
CA ILE A 7 -4.01 -10.19 -5.06
C ILE A 7 -3.76 -10.78 -3.66
N ILE A 8 -4.64 -11.66 -3.17
CA ILE A 8 -4.48 -12.27 -1.83
C ILE A 8 -3.19 -13.08 -1.74
N LYS A 9 -2.80 -13.76 -2.84
CA LYS A 9 -1.56 -14.54 -2.88
C LYS A 9 -0.35 -13.61 -2.78
N GLN A 10 -0.37 -12.49 -3.50
CA GLN A 10 0.72 -11.52 -3.52
C GLN A 10 0.91 -10.82 -2.17
N ILE A 11 -0.18 -10.56 -1.43
CA ILE A 11 -0.09 -9.98 -0.07
C ILE A 11 0.36 -11.02 0.97
N ALA A 12 -0.09 -12.28 0.82
CA ALA A 12 0.26 -13.36 1.75
C ALA A 12 1.72 -13.85 1.59
N GLU A 13 2.27 -13.79 0.37
CA GLU A 13 3.60 -14.32 0.05
C GLU A 13 4.74 -13.76 0.91
N PRO A 14 4.86 -12.43 1.12
CA PRO A 14 5.86 -11.88 2.05
C PRO A 14 5.69 -12.39 3.50
N CYS A 15 4.45 -12.57 3.95
CA CYS A 15 4.17 -13.08 5.30
C CYS A 15 4.70 -14.51 5.46
N MET A 16 4.51 -15.36 4.44
CA MET A 16 5.04 -16.73 4.45
C MET A 16 6.58 -16.74 4.40
N LEU A 17 7.17 -15.97 3.48
CA LEU A 17 8.61 -16.01 3.20
C LEU A 17 9.46 -15.32 4.27
N LYS A 18 8.94 -14.27 4.93
CA LYS A 18 9.72 -13.45 5.86
C LYS A 18 9.29 -13.60 7.32
N LEU A 19 8.04 -13.96 7.59
CA LEU A 19 7.54 -14.15 8.96
C LEU A 19 7.35 -15.62 9.34
N GLY A 20 7.58 -16.56 8.41
CA GLY A 20 7.43 -18.00 8.67
C GLY A 20 5.99 -18.44 8.91
N MET A 21 5.01 -17.62 8.54
CA MET A 21 3.59 -17.92 8.73
C MET A 21 3.16 -19.11 7.85
N SER A 22 2.29 -19.95 8.39
CA SER A 22 1.59 -20.96 7.58
C SER A 22 0.72 -20.27 6.52
N ARG A 23 0.33 -21.02 5.49
CA ARG A 23 -0.54 -20.50 4.43
C ARG A 23 -1.87 -19.95 4.98
N GLY A 24 -2.44 -20.61 5.99
CA GLY A 24 -3.70 -20.17 6.60
C GLY A 24 -3.55 -18.83 7.32
N GLU A 25 -2.51 -18.70 8.14
CA GLU A 25 -2.18 -17.46 8.87
C GLU A 25 -1.85 -16.32 7.92
N ALA A 26 -1.06 -16.58 6.87
CA ALA A 26 -0.70 -15.58 5.88
C ALA A 26 -1.92 -15.06 5.09
N ILE A 27 -2.87 -15.94 4.76
CA ILE A 27 -4.13 -15.53 4.11
C ILE A 27 -4.99 -14.71 5.07
N ALA A 28 -5.09 -15.11 6.34
CA ALA A 28 -5.82 -14.34 7.35
C ALA A 28 -5.22 -12.93 7.50
N ARG A 29 -3.89 -12.84 7.62
CA ARG A 29 -3.15 -11.58 7.67
C ARG A 29 -3.35 -10.74 6.41
N ALA A 30 -3.35 -11.36 5.24
CA ALA A 30 -3.59 -10.65 3.98
C ALA A 30 -5.00 -10.04 3.92
N LYS A 31 -6.02 -10.71 4.47
CA LYS A 31 -7.38 -10.15 4.58
C LYS A 31 -7.44 -8.95 5.53
N GLU A 32 -6.73 -9.02 6.66
CA GLU A 32 -6.60 -7.87 7.58
C GLU A 32 -5.95 -6.67 6.87
N LEU A 33 -4.87 -6.91 6.11
CA LEU A 33 -4.16 -5.87 5.37
C LEU A 33 -5.03 -5.25 4.27
N LEU A 34 -5.87 -6.04 3.59
CA LEU A 34 -6.88 -5.52 2.66
C LEU A 34 -7.87 -4.59 3.38
N GLY A 35 -8.34 -5.00 4.57
CA GLY A 35 -9.20 -4.18 5.41
C GLY A 35 -8.55 -2.84 5.80
N LEU A 36 -7.27 -2.86 6.20
CA LEU A 36 -6.51 -1.64 6.55
C LEU A 36 -6.42 -0.63 5.41
N VAL A 37 -6.38 -1.10 4.16
CA VAL A 37 -6.34 -0.23 2.98
C VAL A 37 -7.72 0.06 2.38
N GLY A 38 -8.80 -0.33 3.08
CA GLY A 38 -10.19 -0.09 2.66
C GLY A 38 -10.64 -0.95 1.49
N ILE A 39 -10.04 -2.14 1.30
CA ILE A 39 -10.46 -3.13 0.31
C ILE A 39 -11.18 -4.28 1.03
N PRO A 40 -12.44 -4.59 0.65
CA PRO A 40 -13.14 -5.76 1.18
C PRO A 40 -12.37 -7.06 0.94
N ALA A 41 -12.39 -7.97 1.92
CA ALA A 41 -11.59 -9.19 1.89
C ALA A 41 -11.97 -10.16 0.74
N ASP A 42 -13.22 -10.14 0.29
CA ASP A 42 -13.72 -10.91 -0.85
C ASP A 42 -13.07 -10.49 -2.19
N ARG A 43 -12.66 -9.21 -2.32
CA ARG A 43 -11.85 -8.74 -3.45
C ARG A 43 -10.47 -9.37 -3.50
N GLY A 44 -10.03 -10.06 -2.44
CA GLY A 44 -8.77 -10.80 -2.39
C GLY A 44 -8.60 -11.83 -3.51
N SER A 45 -9.70 -12.39 -4.03
CA SER A 45 -9.66 -13.35 -5.14
C SER A 45 -9.46 -12.71 -6.51
N ALA A 46 -9.54 -11.38 -6.62
CA ALA A 46 -9.37 -10.67 -7.88
C ALA A 46 -7.92 -10.70 -8.38
N TYR A 47 -7.76 -10.62 -9.70
CA TYR A 47 -6.51 -10.31 -10.37
C TYR A 47 -6.30 -8.79 -10.48
N PRO A 48 -5.05 -8.32 -10.66
CA PRO A 48 -4.77 -6.88 -10.74
C PRO A 48 -5.55 -6.12 -11.81
N HIS A 49 -5.83 -6.76 -12.96
CA HIS A 49 -6.57 -6.14 -14.06
C HIS A 49 -8.07 -5.98 -13.77
N GLU A 50 -8.59 -6.64 -12.74
CA GLU A 50 -9.99 -6.53 -12.29
C GLU A 50 -10.17 -5.41 -11.24
N LEU A 51 -9.09 -4.69 -10.92
CA LEU A 51 -9.06 -3.60 -9.95
C LEU A 51 -8.90 -2.24 -10.64
N SER A 52 -9.49 -1.19 -10.08
CA SER A 52 -9.18 0.19 -10.49
C SER A 52 -7.72 0.57 -10.18
N GLY A 53 -7.22 1.65 -10.77
CA GLY A 53 -5.87 2.17 -10.47
C GLY A 53 -5.65 2.42 -8.97
N GLY A 54 -6.59 3.11 -8.31
CA GLY A 54 -6.55 3.34 -6.87
C GLY A 54 -6.61 2.06 -6.03
N MET A 55 -7.41 1.06 -6.45
CA MET A 55 -7.43 -0.24 -5.77
C MET A 55 -6.11 -0.99 -5.92
N ARG A 56 -5.48 -0.97 -7.11
CA ARG A 56 -4.15 -1.56 -7.30
C ARG A 56 -3.11 -0.89 -6.40
N GLN A 57 -3.17 0.43 -6.26
CA GLN A 57 -2.24 1.16 -5.39
C GLN A 57 -2.45 0.79 -3.92
N ARG A 58 -3.70 0.70 -3.47
CA ARG A 58 -4.04 0.21 -2.12
C ARG A 58 -3.53 -1.21 -1.87
N VAL A 59 -3.62 -2.11 -2.84
CA VAL A 59 -3.02 -3.46 -2.73
C VAL A 59 -1.50 -3.39 -2.60
N MET A 60 -0.83 -2.54 -3.38
CA MET A 60 0.62 -2.34 -3.25
C MET A 60 1.01 -1.83 -1.85
N ILE A 61 0.23 -0.91 -1.28
CA ILE A 61 0.41 -0.43 0.10
C ILE A 61 0.22 -1.60 1.10
N ALA A 62 -0.83 -2.40 0.95
CA ALA A 62 -1.06 -3.58 1.78
C ALA A 62 0.10 -4.58 1.71
N MET A 63 0.67 -4.80 0.53
CA MET A 63 1.86 -5.63 0.35
C MET A 63 3.10 -5.04 1.05
N ALA A 64 3.31 -3.73 0.96
CA ALA A 64 4.42 -3.06 1.64
C ALA A 64 4.32 -3.17 3.17
N LEU A 65 3.10 -3.21 3.71
CA LEU A 65 2.83 -3.37 5.14
C LEU A 65 2.86 -4.82 5.64
N ALA A 66 2.96 -5.80 4.74
CA ALA A 66 2.82 -7.22 5.07
C ALA A 66 3.80 -7.67 6.19
N CYS A 67 5.03 -7.20 6.14
CA CYS A 67 6.09 -7.56 7.07
C CYS A 67 6.17 -6.65 8.32
N ARG A 68 5.14 -5.83 8.60
CA ARG A 68 5.13 -4.86 9.71
C ARG A 68 6.40 -3.98 9.73
N PRO A 69 6.71 -3.28 8.63
CA PRO A 69 7.92 -2.47 8.57
C PRO A 69 7.84 -1.33 9.59
N SER A 70 8.98 -0.77 9.99
CA SER A 70 9.04 0.50 10.73
C SER A 70 9.06 1.72 9.81
N ILE A 71 9.39 1.51 8.53
CA ILE A 71 9.50 2.55 7.50
C ILE A 71 8.88 2.10 6.18
N VAL A 72 8.18 3.00 5.51
CA VAL A 72 7.67 2.83 4.15
C VAL A 72 8.25 3.92 3.26
N ILE A 73 8.77 3.51 2.10
CA ILE A 73 9.26 4.42 1.06
C ILE A 73 8.28 4.33 -0.11
N GLY A 74 7.63 5.45 -0.42
CA GLY A 74 6.79 5.59 -1.60
C GLY A 74 7.54 6.36 -2.67
N ASP A 75 7.98 5.66 -3.72
CA ASP A 75 8.58 6.28 -4.90
C ASP A 75 7.50 6.56 -5.94
N GLU A 76 7.22 7.84 -6.16
CA GLU A 76 6.12 8.34 -6.98
C GLU A 76 4.78 7.60 -6.75
N PRO A 77 4.30 7.49 -5.49
CA PRO A 77 3.26 6.54 -5.11
C PRO A 77 1.86 6.93 -5.59
N THR A 78 1.72 8.05 -6.29
CA THR A 78 0.44 8.53 -6.83
C THR A 78 0.50 8.79 -8.33
N THR A 79 1.63 8.48 -9.00
CA THR A 79 1.76 8.66 -10.45
C THR A 79 0.71 7.83 -11.20
N ALA A 80 0.21 8.41 -12.30
CA ALA A 80 -0.84 7.83 -13.15
C ALA A 80 -2.21 7.63 -12.46
N LEU A 81 -2.47 8.31 -11.33
CA LEU A 81 -3.79 8.41 -10.71
C LEU A 81 -4.42 9.77 -11.04
N ASP A 82 -5.75 9.81 -11.10
CA ASP A 82 -6.47 11.08 -11.13
C ASP A 82 -6.33 11.82 -9.78
N VAL A 83 -6.54 13.14 -9.80
CA VAL A 83 -6.35 14.03 -8.64
C VAL A 83 -7.17 13.59 -7.41
N ILE A 84 -8.39 13.09 -7.62
CA ILE A 84 -9.26 12.65 -6.52
C ILE A 84 -8.69 11.38 -5.90
N THR A 85 -8.31 10.40 -6.71
CA THR A 85 -7.70 9.16 -6.23
C THR A 85 -6.35 9.43 -5.55
N GLN A 86 -5.52 10.33 -6.07
CA GLN A 86 -4.27 10.75 -5.44
C GLN A 86 -4.50 11.24 -4.00
N ALA A 87 -5.41 12.20 -3.80
CA ALA A 87 -5.72 12.72 -2.47
C ALA A 87 -6.21 11.61 -1.51
N GLN A 88 -7.01 10.66 -2.00
CA GLN A 88 -7.44 9.51 -1.21
C GLN A 88 -6.29 8.59 -0.78
N ILE A 89 -5.32 8.36 -1.66
CA ILE A 89 -4.13 7.53 -1.36
C ILE A 89 -3.23 8.24 -0.34
N LEU A 90 -3.01 9.54 -0.50
CA LEU A 90 -2.22 10.33 0.44
C LEU A 90 -2.85 10.36 1.83
N LYS A 91 -4.16 10.58 1.90
CA LYS A 91 -4.93 10.51 3.16
C LYS A 91 -4.83 9.12 3.80
N LEU A 92 -4.90 8.06 3.01
CA LEU A 92 -4.72 6.69 3.50
C LEU A 92 -3.32 6.50 4.11
N LEU A 93 -2.26 6.92 3.41
CA LEU A 93 -0.89 6.82 3.90
C LEU A 93 -0.69 7.60 5.20
N GLY A 94 -1.23 8.82 5.31
CA GLY A 94 -1.21 9.61 6.54
C GLY A 94 -1.94 8.92 7.70
N GLY A 95 -3.10 8.31 7.43
CA GLY A 95 -3.84 7.53 8.42
C GLY A 95 -3.06 6.30 8.90
N LEU A 96 -2.48 5.53 7.97
CA LEU A 96 -1.67 4.35 8.29
C LEU A 96 -0.40 4.72 9.06
N ARG A 97 0.26 5.83 8.71
CA ARG A 97 1.42 6.36 9.41
C ARG A 97 1.12 6.59 10.89
N SER A 98 0.01 7.26 11.19
CA SER A 98 -0.42 7.54 12.57
C SER A 98 -0.83 6.27 13.32
N GLN A 99 -1.66 5.42 12.70
CA GLN A 99 -2.19 4.21 13.33
C GLN A 99 -1.11 3.15 13.62
N LEU A 100 -0.11 3.04 12.75
CA LEU A 100 0.90 1.97 12.81
C LEU A 100 2.26 2.48 13.31
N ASN A 101 2.35 3.76 13.71
CA ASN A 101 3.59 4.42 14.13
C ASN A 101 4.75 4.21 13.13
N LEU A 102 4.48 4.47 11.85
CA LEU A 102 5.42 4.27 10.76
C LEU A 102 6.19 5.55 10.44
N ALA A 103 7.44 5.41 10.01
CA ALA A 103 8.10 6.44 9.22
C ALA A 103 7.63 6.33 7.76
N LEU A 104 7.31 7.46 7.13
CA LEU A 104 6.93 7.54 5.72
C LEU A 104 7.88 8.48 4.99
N ILE A 105 8.55 7.97 3.96
CA ILE A 105 9.34 8.76 3.02
C ILE A 105 8.59 8.75 1.69
N LEU A 106 8.32 9.94 1.16
CA LEU A 106 7.69 10.12 -0.15
C LEU A 106 8.71 10.76 -1.09
N ILE A 107 8.89 10.15 -2.25
CA ILE A 107 9.68 10.69 -3.36
C ILE A 107 8.68 11.08 -4.44
N THR A 108 8.72 12.35 -4.86
CA THR A 108 7.80 12.88 -5.86
C THR A 108 8.38 14.15 -6.48
N HIS A 109 8.01 14.40 -7.73
CA HIS A 109 8.25 15.67 -8.42
C HIS A 109 7.08 16.66 -8.27
N ASP A 110 5.95 16.23 -7.68
CA ASP A 110 4.76 17.07 -7.46
C ASP A 110 4.82 17.79 -6.10
N LEU A 111 5.05 19.11 -6.15
CA LEU A 111 5.09 19.97 -4.95
C LEU A 111 3.74 20.04 -4.21
N SER A 112 2.62 19.77 -4.88
CA SER A 112 1.29 19.77 -4.28
C SER A 112 1.16 18.63 -3.27
N VAL A 113 1.71 17.46 -3.60
CA VAL A 113 1.80 16.30 -2.68
C VAL A 113 2.65 16.64 -1.46
N VAL A 114 3.80 17.29 -1.69
CA VAL A 114 4.73 17.68 -0.63
C VAL A 114 4.07 18.62 0.37
N ALA A 115 3.35 19.64 -0.13
CA ALA A 115 2.70 20.64 0.70
C ALA A 115 1.60 20.07 1.62
N GLU A 116 0.92 19.00 1.19
CA GLU A 116 -0.21 18.42 1.94
C GLU A 116 0.23 17.35 2.95
N CYS A 117 1.33 16.62 2.68
CA CYS A 117 1.59 15.33 3.35
C CYS A 117 2.85 15.27 4.22
N CYS A 118 3.81 16.17 4.02
CA CYS A 118 5.16 16.01 4.57
C CYS A 118 5.46 17.01 5.70
N ASP A 119 5.93 16.54 6.84
CA ASP A 119 6.41 17.42 7.92
C ASP A 119 7.79 18.02 7.62
N ARG A 120 8.58 17.31 6.80
CA ARG A 120 9.94 17.69 6.41
C ARG A 120 10.13 17.41 4.93
N VAL A 121 10.90 18.29 4.28
CA VAL A 121 11.16 18.23 2.84
C VAL A 121 12.66 18.29 2.62
N MET A 122 13.15 17.45 1.70
CA MET A 122 14.53 17.48 1.20
C MET A 122 14.47 17.65 -0.32
N ILE A 123 15.24 18.59 -0.85
CA ILE A 123 15.34 18.87 -2.29
C ILE A 123 16.64 18.26 -2.80
N MET A 124 16.54 17.51 -3.89
CA MET A 124 17.67 16.92 -4.62
C MET A 124 17.77 17.59 -5.99
N TYR A 125 18.98 17.84 -6.48
CA TYR A 125 19.29 18.53 -7.75
C TYR A 125 20.31 17.75 -8.58
#